data_AF-A0A1W4WTW7-F1
#
_entry.id   AF-A0A1W4WTW7-F1
#
_cell.length_a   1.000
_cell.length_b   1.000
_cell.length_c   1.000
_cell.angle_alpha   90.00
_cell.angle_beta   90.00
_cell.angle_gamma   90.00
#
_symmetry.space_group_name_H-M   'P 1'
#
loop_
_entity.id
_entity.type
_entity.pdbx_description
1 polymer ?
#
loop_
_entity_poly.entity_id
_entity_poly.type
_entity_poly.pdbx_seq_one_letter_code
_entity_poly.pdbx_strand_id
1 'polypeptide(L)'
;MVNMDTKMAGKGISETDEQQRLRFQIELEFVQCLANPNYLNFLAQRGYFKDSTFVNYLNYLQYWKEPDYAKYLKYPMCLYFLDLLQYEHFRRELVNSQCTKFIDDQQILLWQHYTRRRSRLLQNTPPNGLNQDNVNIQNINQSNGHMVPKMS
;
A
#
# COMPACT_ATOMS: atom_id res chain seq x y z
N MET A 1 -1.03 60.90 27.92
CA MET A 1 -2.35 60.73 27.28
C MET A 1 -2.14 59.72 26.16
N VAL A 2 -2.63 58.49 26.39
CA VAL A 2 -2.92 57.37 25.47
C VAL A 2 -1.93 56.90 24.39
N ASN A 3 -1.61 55.60 24.47
CA ASN A 3 -0.97 54.74 23.47
C ASN A 3 -1.80 54.63 22.18
N MET A 4 -1.14 54.39 21.05
CA MET A 4 -1.77 53.68 19.94
C MET A 4 -0.77 52.77 19.23
N ASP A 5 -0.65 51.55 19.78
CA ASP A 5 -0.18 50.37 19.07
C ASP A 5 -1.03 50.18 17.80
N THR A 6 -0.39 50.03 16.65
CA THR A 6 -0.96 49.28 15.52
C THR A 6 0.06 48.25 15.09
N LYS A 7 0.17 47.21 15.91
CA LYS A 7 0.65 45.90 15.47
C LYS A 7 -0.39 45.35 14.49
N MET A 8 -0.09 45.39 13.20
CA MET A 8 -0.77 44.59 12.18
C MET A 8 -0.46 43.12 12.48
N ALA A 9 -1.32 42.50 13.28
CA ALA A 9 -1.37 41.06 13.42
C ALA A 9 -1.83 40.48 12.08
N GLY A 10 -0.89 39.90 11.32
CA GLY A 10 -1.19 38.97 10.25
C GLY A 10 -1.86 37.74 10.84
N LYS A 11 -3.16 37.83 11.09
CA LYS A 11 -4.01 36.72 11.50
C LYS A 11 -4.20 35.86 10.26
N GLY A 12 -3.34 34.85 10.12
CA GLY A 12 -3.57 33.77 9.16
C GLY A 12 -5.00 33.29 9.34
N ILE A 13 -5.79 33.34 8.27
CA ILE A 13 -7.17 32.86 8.28
C ILE A 13 -7.08 31.38 8.68
N SER A 14 -7.59 31.05 9.87
CA SER A 14 -7.68 29.66 10.31
C SER A 14 -8.64 28.92 9.38
N GLU A 15 -8.16 27.84 8.77
CA GLU A 15 -8.96 26.94 7.95
C GLU A 15 -10.18 26.44 8.74
N THR A 16 -11.37 26.45 8.13
CA THR A 16 -12.60 26.01 8.81
C THR A 16 -12.58 24.50 9.03
N ASP A 17 -13.33 24.00 10.03
CA ASP A 17 -13.43 22.57 10.29
C ASP A 17 -13.91 21.76 9.08
N GLU A 18 -14.78 22.34 8.26
CA GLU A 18 -15.27 21.73 7.03
C GLU A 18 -14.18 21.62 5.95
N GLN A 19 -13.37 22.67 5.79
CA GLN A 19 -12.23 22.67 4.87
C GLN A 19 -11.18 21.62 5.29
N GLN A 20 -10.89 21.51 6.59
CA GLN A 20 -9.98 20.48 7.11
C GLN A 20 -10.48 19.06 6.82
N ARG A 21 -11.77 18.80 7.01
CA ARG A 21 -12.40 17.50 6.70
C ARG A 21 -12.34 17.19 5.21
N LEU A 22 -12.62 18.18 4.37
CA LEU A 22 -12.56 18.04 2.92
C LEU A 22 -11.13 17.74 2.46
N ARG A 23 -10.14 18.50 2.94
CA ARG A 23 -8.72 18.25 2.64
C ARG A 23 -8.32 16.83 3.02
N PHE A 24 -8.65 16.40 4.23
CA PHE A 24 -8.37 15.05 4.71
C PHE A 24 -8.97 13.98 3.79
N GLN A 25 -10.23 14.15 3.37
CA GLN A 25 -10.89 13.20 2.48
C GLN A 25 -10.23 13.17 1.10
N ILE A 26 -9.90 14.34 0.53
CA ILE A 26 -9.23 14.43 -0.77
C ILE A 26 -7.85 13.77 -0.71
N GLU A 27 -7.08 14.04 0.33
CA GLU A 27 -5.76 13.43 0.55
C GLU A 27 -5.88 11.91 0.70
N LEU A 28 -6.87 11.43 1.47
CA LEU A 28 -7.14 10.01 1.66
C LEU A 28 -7.48 9.30 0.35
N GLU A 29 -8.36 9.90 -0.46
CA GLU A 29 -8.74 9.37 -1.76
C GLU A 29 -7.55 9.37 -2.72
N PHE A 30 -6.81 10.49 -2.78
CA PHE A 30 -5.64 10.64 -3.62
C PHE A 30 -4.56 9.60 -3.30
N VAL A 31 -4.21 9.42 -2.02
CA VAL A 31 -3.22 8.42 -1.59
C VAL A 31 -3.67 7.03 -2.01
N GLN A 32 -4.93 6.68 -1.79
CA GLN A 32 -5.44 5.37 -2.20
C GLN A 32 -5.41 5.17 -3.71
N CYS A 33 -5.59 6.20 -4.53
CA CYS A 33 -5.45 6.12 -5.98
C CYS A 33 -4.03 5.73 -6.43
N LEU A 34 -3.00 5.98 -5.60
CA LEU A 34 -1.62 5.55 -5.90
C LEU A 34 -1.46 4.01 -5.93
N ALA A 35 -2.43 3.25 -5.39
CA ALA A 35 -2.42 1.79 -5.49
C ALA A 35 -2.67 1.27 -6.92
N ASN A 36 -3.16 2.12 -7.84
CA ASN A 36 -3.44 1.76 -9.22
C ASN A 36 -2.24 2.10 -10.14
N PRO A 37 -1.56 1.09 -10.73
CA PRO A 37 -0.40 1.32 -11.60
C PRO A 37 -0.72 2.20 -12.83
N ASN A 38 -1.93 2.08 -13.39
CA ASN A 38 -2.33 2.88 -14.54
C ASN A 38 -2.47 4.37 -14.18
N TYR A 39 -2.91 4.67 -12.96
CA TYR A 39 -2.97 6.04 -12.47
C TYR A 39 -1.57 6.62 -12.26
N LEU A 40 -0.64 5.83 -11.72
CA LEU A 40 0.77 6.21 -11.61
C LEU A 40 1.39 6.50 -12.99
N ASN A 41 1.13 5.64 -13.99
CA ASN A 41 1.59 5.86 -15.36
C ASN A 41 1.02 7.15 -15.96
N PHE A 42 -0.29 7.40 -15.76
CA PHE A 42 -0.94 8.63 -16.20
C PHE A 42 -0.26 9.88 -15.60
N LEU A 43 0.01 9.86 -14.28
CA LEU A 43 0.72 10.95 -13.62
C LEU A 43 2.13 11.15 -14.18
N ALA A 44 2.85 10.06 -14.44
CA ALA A 44 4.20 10.08 -15.01
C ALA A 44 4.22 10.67 -16.42
N GLN A 45 3.33 10.22 -17.30
CA GLN A 45 3.23 10.68 -18.69
C GLN A 45 2.88 12.18 -18.79
N ARG A 46 2.05 12.69 -17.88
CA ARG A 46 1.72 14.12 -17.79
C ARG A 46 2.85 14.97 -17.18
N GLY A 47 3.90 14.33 -16.66
CA GLY A 47 5.07 15.02 -16.13
C GLY A 47 4.92 15.51 -14.69
N TYR A 48 3.88 15.10 -13.95
CA TYR A 48 3.69 15.52 -12.55
C TYR A 48 4.89 15.14 -11.67
N PHE A 49 5.47 13.97 -11.90
CA PHE A 49 6.64 13.51 -11.14
C PHE A 49 7.95 14.26 -11.43
N LYS A 50 7.97 15.15 -12.43
CA LYS A 50 9.11 16.03 -12.73
C LYS A 50 9.02 17.35 -11.97
N ASP A 51 7.82 17.74 -11.53
CA ASP A 51 7.62 18.97 -10.74
C ASP A 51 8.04 18.72 -9.28
N SER A 52 9.03 19.48 -8.82
CA SER A 52 9.49 19.46 -7.44
C SER A 52 8.40 19.75 -6.42
N THR A 53 7.41 20.59 -6.77
CA THR A 53 6.29 20.94 -5.89
C THR A 53 5.42 19.71 -5.63
N PHE A 54 5.13 18.94 -6.68
CA PHE A 54 4.37 17.71 -6.57
C PHE A 54 5.14 16.64 -5.80
N VAL A 55 6.45 16.52 -6.00
CA VAL A 55 7.30 15.59 -5.23
C VAL A 55 7.33 15.96 -3.74
N ASN A 56 7.40 17.25 -3.42
CA ASN A 56 7.27 17.71 -2.04
C ASN A 56 5.90 17.41 -1.45
N TYR A 57 4.84 17.46 -2.25
CA TYR A 57 3.52 17.02 -1.82
C TYR A 57 3.46 15.50 -1.53
N LEU A 58 4.12 14.67 -2.35
CA LEU A 58 4.24 13.23 -2.05
C LEU A 58 5.05 12.97 -0.76
N ASN A 59 6.09 13.77 -0.49
CA ASN A 59 6.81 13.73 0.78
C ASN A 59 5.90 14.12 1.96
N TYR A 60 5.10 15.16 1.79
CA TYR A 60 4.11 15.57 2.79
C TYR A 60 3.15 14.42 3.12
N LEU A 61 2.63 13.72 2.11
CA LEU A 61 1.70 12.61 2.30
C LEU A 61 2.27 11.38 3.03
N GLN A 62 3.58 11.34 3.33
CA GLN A 62 4.18 10.26 4.11
C GLN A 62 3.57 10.10 5.52
N TYR A 63 2.93 11.14 6.06
CA TYR A 63 2.23 11.05 7.35
C TYR A 63 1.12 9.99 7.36
N TRP A 64 0.57 9.61 6.19
CA TRP A 64 -0.45 8.55 6.07
C TRP A 64 0.04 7.17 6.52
N LYS A 65 1.35 6.99 6.70
CA LYS A 65 1.96 5.77 7.23
C LYS A 65 1.86 5.66 8.75
N GLU A 66 1.69 6.78 9.46
CA GLU A 66 1.52 6.76 10.91
C GLU A 66 0.23 6.01 11.27
N PRO A 67 0.23 5.21 12.36
CA PRO A 67 -0.87 4.32 12.69
C PRO A 67 -2.21 5.05 12.90
N ASP A 68 -2.15 6.30 13.37
CA ASP A 68 -3.34 7.14 13.58
C ASP A 68 -4.11 7.44 12.29
N TYR A 69 -3.41 7.46 11.15
CA TYR A 69 -3.99 7.73 9.83
C TYR A 69 -4.11 6.47 8.96
N ALA A 70 -3.14 5.56 9.05
CA ALA A 70 -3.09 4.34 8.23
C ALA A 70 -4.34 3.46 8.39
N LYS A 71 -4.99 3.49 9.56
CA LYS A 71 -6.23 2.77 9.84
C LYS A 71 -7.41 3.12 8.92
N TYR A 72 -7.37 4.29 8.26
CA TYR A 72 -8.41 4.73 7.33
C TYR A 72 -8.20 4.23 5.89
N LEU A 73 -7.02 3.67 5.58
CA LEU A 73 -6.68 3.20 4.24
C LEU A 73 -7.28 1.82 3.97
N LYS A 74 -8.09 1.71 2.91
CA LYS A 74 -8.65 0.41 2.47
C LYS A 74 -7.68 -0.39 1.60
N TYR A 75 -6.78 0.30 0.91
CA TYR A 75 -5.85 -0.28 -0.06
C TYR A 75 -4.40 -0.14 0.42
N PRO A 76 -3.85 -1.05 1.25
CA PRO A 76 -2.53 -0.88 1.86
C PRO A 76 -1.38 -0.77 0.84
N MET A 77 -1.57 -1.28 -0.38
CA MET A 77 -0.60 -1.15 -1.48
C MET A 77 -0.26 0.31 -1.82
N CYS A 78 -1.15 1.27 -1.54
CA CYS A 78 -0.86 2.67 -1.80
C CYS A 78 0.39 3.18 -1.05
N LEU A 79 0.60 2.74 0.20
CA LEU A 79 1.75 3.16 0.99
C LEU A 79 3.06 2.60 0.43
N TYR A 80 3.03 1.37 -0.11
CA TYR A 80 4.18 0.79 -0.80
C TYR A 80 4.57 1.63 -2.02
N PHE A 81 3.60 2.03 -2.85
CA PHE A 81 3.91 2.90 -3.99
C PHE A 81 4.30 4.32 -3.57
N LEU A 82 3.70 4.86 -2.52
CA LEU A 82 4.07 6.17 -1.98
C LEU A 82 5.55 6.20 -1.55
N ASP A 83 6.06 5.11 -0.98
CA ASP A 83 7.48 4.93 -0.69
C ASP A 83 8.33 4.82 -1.95
N LEU A 84 7.90 4.02 -2.93
CA LEU A 84 8.63 3.88 -4.19
C LEU A 84 8.72 5.21 -4.95
N LEU A 85 7.67 6.04 -4.90
CA LEU A 85 7.62 7.34 -5.55
C LEU A 85 8.64 8.34 -4.99
N GLN A 86 9.20 8.11 -3.80
CA GLN A 86 10.27 8.97 -3.28
C GLN A 86 11.56 8.80 -4.09
N TYR A 87 11.75 7.63 -4.71
CA TYR A 87 12.90 7.37 -5.55
C TYR A 87 12.71 7.93 -6.96
N GLU A 88 13.61 8.82 -7.37
CA GLU A 88 13.57 9.45 -8.69
C GLU A 88 13.65 8.42 -9.83
N HIS A 89 14.48 7.37 -9.67
CA HIS A 89 14.62 6.32 -10.68
C HIS A 89 13.28 5.62 -10.94
N PHE A 90 12.52 5.31 -9.89
CA PHE A 90 11.20 4.69 -10.04
C PHE A 90 10.22 5.62 -10.75
N ARG A 91 10.18 6.91 -10.36
CA ARG A 91 9.35 7.93 -11.02
C ARG A 91 9.62 8.05 -12.52
N ARG A 92 10.89 7.91 -12.93
CA ARG A 92 11.27 7.94 -14.35
C ARG A 92 10.80 6.69 -15.10
N GLU A 93 10.95 5.50 -14.51
CA GLU A 93 10.53 4.25 -15.13
C GLU A 93 9.01 4.15 -15.30
N LEU A 94 8.22 4.79 -14.42
CA LEU A 94 6.75 4.81 -14.52
C LEU A 94 6.20 5.42 -15.82
N VAL A 95 6.99 6.18 -16.58
CA VAL A 95 6.57 6.70 -17.89
C VAL A 95 6.42 5.55 -18.90
N ASN A 96 7.23 4.50 -18.76
CA ASN A 96 7.22 3.33 -19.64
C ASN A 96 6.03 2.42 -19.32
N SER A 97 5.12 2.23 -20.28
CA SER A 97 3.94 1.38 -20.11
C SER A 97 4.27 -0.09 -19.83
N GLN A 98 5.45 -0.57 -20.23
CA GLN A 98 5.90 -1.93 -19.90
C GLN A 98 6.17 -2.08 -18.40
N CYS A 99 6.69 -1.03 -17.74
CA CYS A 99 6.85 -1.00 -16.29
C CYS A 99 5.48 -1.10 -15.60
N THR A 100 4.50 -0.34 -16.07
CA THR A 100 3.12 -0.39 -15.55
C THR A 100 2.51 -1.78 -15.68
N LYS A 101 2.63 -2.41 -16.86
CA LYS A 101 2.15 -3.77 -17.08
C LYS A 101 2.84 -4.76 -16.16
N PHE A 102 4.15 -4.65 -15.99
CA PHE A 102 4.91 -5.50 -15.07
C PHE A 102 4.40 -5.37 -13.64
N ILE A 103 4.19 -4.15 -13.16
CA ILE A 103 3.65 -3.89 -11.81
C ILE A 103 2.26 -4.54 -11.66
N ASP A 104 1.39 -4.37 -12.65
CA ASP A 104 0.03 -4.96 -12.65
C ASP A 104 0.08 -6.50 -12.61
N ASP A 105 0.93 -7.12 -13.45
CA ASP A 105 1.15 -8.57 -13.45
C ASP A 105 1.65 -9.06 -12.08
N GLN A 106 2.57 -8.32 -11.43
CA GLN A 106 3.06 -8.64 -10.08
C GLN A 106 1.95 -8.54 -9.02
N GLN A 107 1.10 -7.51 -9.09
CA GLN A 107 -0.03 -7.37 -8.17
C GLN A 107 -1.02 -8.54 -8.32
N ILE A 108 -1.33 -8.94 -9.55
CA ILE A 108 -2.19 -10.09 -9.85
C ILE A 108 -1.59 -11.37 -9.25
N LEU A 109 -0.29 -11.63 -9.47
CA LEU A 109 0.39 -12.80 -8.92
C LEU A 109 0.34 -12.83 -7.39
N LEU A 110 0.60 -11.70 -6.73
CA LEU A 110 0.50 -11.58 -5.28
C LEU A 110 -0.90 -11.95 -4.78
N TRP A 111 -1.95 -11.45 -5.44
CA TRP A 111 -3.33 -11.76 -5.08
C TRP A 111 -3.69 -13.22 -5.31
N GLN A 112 -3.21 -13.82 -6.39
CA GLN A 112 -3.42 -15.24 -6.65
C GLN A 112 -2.78 -16.10 -5.55
N HIS A 113 -1.53 -15.82 -5.17
CA HIS A 113 -0.85 -16.56 -4.12
C HIS A 113 -1.48 -16.34 -2.73
N TYR A 114 -1.78 -15.09 -2.38
CA TYR A 114 -2.40 -14.73 -1.11
C TYR A 114 -3.78 -15.38 -0.96
N THR A 115 -4.64 -15.25 -1.98
CA THR A 115 -6.00 -15.83 -1.96
C THR A 115 -5.95 -17.35 -1.85
N ARG A 116 -5.10 -18.02 -2.65
CA ARG A 116 -4.93 -19.49 -2.59
C ARG A 116 -4.42 -19.97 -1.24
N ARG A 117 -3.45 -19.27 -0.63
CA ARG A 117 -2.93 -19.60 0.71
C ARG A 117 -4.00 -19.41 1.78
N ARG A 118 -4.77 -18.32 1.69
CA ARG A 118 -5.87 -18.02 2.62
C ARG A 118 -6.96 -19.10 2.54
N SER A 119 -7.38 -19.53 1.35
CA SER A 119 -8.37 -20.61 1.20
C SER A 119 -7.89 -21.92 1.84
N ARG A 120 -6.61 -22.28 1.69
CA ARG A 120 -6.04 -23.48 2.33
C ARG A 120 -6.02 -23.38 3.86
N LEU A 121 -5.67 -22.21 4.40
CA LEU A 121 -5.66 -22.00 5.86
C LEU A 121 -7.07 -22.09 6.45
N LEU A 122 -8.07 -21.53 5.76
CA LEU A 122 -9.47 -21.63 6.21
C LEU A 122 -9.99 -23.07 6.16
N GLN A 123 -9.59 -23.86 5.15
CA GLN A 123 -10.02 -25.25 5.00
C GLN A 123 -9.37 -26.22 5.99
N ASN A 124 -8.20 -25.88 6.55
CA ASN A 124 -7.54 -26.66 7.60
C ASN A 124 -8.04 -26.32 9.03
N THR A 125 -9.06 -25.47 9.16
CA THR A 125 -9.69 -25.19 10.46
C THR A 125 -10.83 -26.20 10.66
N PRO A 126 -10.70 -27.20 11.55
CA PRO A 126 -11.78 -28.15 11.78
C PRO A 126 -13.00 -27.44 12.35
N PRO A 127 -14.24 -27.81 11.96
CA PRO A 127 -15.42 -27.32 12.63
C PRO A 127 -15.49 -28.00 14.01
N ASN A 128 -15.71 -27.20 15.04
CA ASN A 128 -15.89 -27.56 16.45
C ASN A 128 -14.63 -27.79 17.28
N GLY A 129 -14.50 -26.94 18.31
CA GLY A 129 -13.78 -27.30 19.52
C GLY A 129 -14.51 -28.44 20.23
N LEU A 130 -13.86 -29.59 20.29
CA LEU A 130 -13.97 -30.54 21.39
C LEU A 130 -12.55 -31.01 21.71
N ASN A 131 -12.15 -30.84 22.98
CA ASN A 131 -10.93 -31.44 23.53
C ASN A 131 -11.00 -32.97 23.43
N GLN A 132 -9.97 -33.61 22.89
CA GLN A 132 -9.46 -34.89 23.37
C GLN A 132 -8.09 -35.23 22.77
N ASP A 133 -7.07 -35.11 23.63
CA ASP A 133 -6.00 -36.08 23.91
C ASP A 133 -5.16 -36.76 22.81
N ASN A 134 -3.86 -36.85 23.13
CA ASN A 134 -2.80 -37.72 22.58
C ASN A 134 -2.14 -37.32 21.25
N VAL A 135 -1.15 -36.42 21.34
CA VAL A 135 0.02 -36.48 20.44
C VAL A 135 0.98 -37.54 20.99
N ASN A 136 0.81 -38.78 20.52
CA ASN A 136 1.81 -39.82 20.69
C ASN A 136 3.00 -39.51 19.76
N ILE A 137 4.14 -39.15 20.36
CA ILE A 137 5.42 -38.95 19.67
C ILE A 137 5.97 -40.34 19.27
N GLN A 138 5.48 -40.98 18.20
CA GLN A 138 6.16 -42.12 17.57
C GLN A 138 5.72 -42.31 16.10
N ASN A 139 6.42 -41.65 15.16
CA ASN A 139 6.96 -42.34 13.97
C ASN A 139 7.87 -41.41 13.17
N ILE A 140 9.11 -41.28 13.64
CA ILE A 140 10.25 -40.96 12.79
C ILE A 140 10.86 -42.33 12.43
N ASN A 141 10.50 -42.90 11.28
CA ASN A 141 11.43 -43.58 10.37
C ASN A 141 10.76 -44.40 9.26
N GLN A 142 11.46 -44.40 8.11
CA GLN A 142 11.43 -45.36 7.00
C GLN A 142 10.31 -45.23 5.96
N SER A 143 10.64 -44.61 4.81
CA SER A 143 11.03 -45.38 3.60
C SER A 143 11.31 -44.45 2.41
N ASN A 144 12.60 -44.33 2.07
CA ASN A 144 13.06 -43.92 0.74
C ASN A 144 12.78 -45.06 -0.24
N GLY A 145 12.17 -44.78 -1.40
CA GLY A 145 11.83 -45.80 -2.40
C GLY A 145 11.47 -45.24 -3.77
N HIS A 146 12.49 -44.76 -4.47
CA HIS A 146 12.63 -44.48 -5.91
C HIS A 146 11.73 -45.27 -6.88
N MET A 147 11.01 -44.61 -7.80
CA MET A 147 10.61 -45.17 -9.12
C MET A 147 10.58 -44.08 -10.21
N VAL A 148 11.48 -44.20 -11.19
CA VAL A 148 11.56 -43.41 -12.43
C VAL A 148 10.97 -44.25 -13.57
N PRO A 149 10.16 -43.72 -14.49
CA PRO A 149 9.69 -44.50 -15.64
C PRO A 149 10.75 -44.51 -16.76
N LYS A 150 11.12 -45.69 -17.23
CA LYS A 150 11.83 -45.88 -18.51
C LYS A 150 10.86 -45.71 -19.68
N MET A 151 11.24 -44.94 -20.69
CA MET A 151 10.64 -44.95 -22.02
C MET A 151 11.53 -45.76 -22.96
N SER A 152 10.88 -46.61 -23.76
CA SER A 152 11.45 -47.48 -24.80
C SER A 152 11.87 -46.74 -26.05
#